data_AF-A0A1H3BX58-F1
#
_entry.id   AF-A0A1H3BX58-F1
#
_cell.length_a   1.000
_cell.length_b   1.000
_cell.length_c   1.000
_cell.angle_alpha   90.00
_cell.angle_beta   90.00
_cell.angle_gamma   90.00
#
_symmetry.space_group_name_H-M   'P 1'
#
loop_
_entity.id
_entity.type
_entity.pdbx_description
1 polymer ?
#
loop_
_entity_poly.entity_id
_entity_poly.type
_entity_poly.pdbx_seq_one_letter_code
_entity_poly.pdbx_strand_id
1 'polypeptide(L)'
;MSRRIKSALALLAGNAIGLLLAALLLAGFAIKPISFIVVVIVFTLVQVVAEPLILKLGEKKAPALKGGIALIVTFVGLLATDLITAGLTVGGISNLLAATLLVWLGALIASIVLPIYVFTELRAPKKKS
;
A
#
# COMPACT_ATOMS: atom_id res chain seq x y z
N MET A 1 10.78 3.93 20.05
CA MET A 1 10.42 3.49 18.68
C MET A 1 11.14 4.37 17.67
N SER A 2 12.02 3.82 16.82
CA SER A 2 12.70 4.62 15.80
C SER A 2 11.70 5.11 14.74
N ARG A 3 11.99 6.24 14.09
CA ARG A 3 11.15 6.85 13.04
C ARG A 3 10.76 5.84 11.95
N ARG A 4 11.69 4.95 11.59
CA ARG A 4 11.50 3.90 10.56
C ARG A 4 10.42 2.89 10.93
N ILE A 5 10.36 2.47 12.20
CA ILE A 5 9.37 1.48 12.63
C ILE A 5 7.96 2.12 12.63
N LYS A 6 7.83 3.39 13.04
CA LYS A 6 6.56 4.11 12.98
C LYS A 6 6.05 4.24 11.53
N SER A 7 6.96 4.55 10.59
CA SER A 7 6.60 4.59 9.17
C SER A 7 6.20 3.22 8.63
N ALA A 8 6.90 2.15 9.02
CA ALA A 8 6.53 0.78 8.61
C ALA A 8 5.16 0.37 9.16
N LEU A 9 4.87 0.68 10.42
CA LEU A 9 3.55 0.43 11.02
C LEU A 9 2.45 1.24 10.33
N ALA A 10 2.72 2.50 9.99
CA ALA A 10 1.76 3.34 9.30
C ALA A 10 1.44 2.82 7.89
N LEU A 11 2.46 2.35 7.16
CA LEU A 11 2.30 1.71 5.87
C LEU A 11 1.48 0.42 5.99
N LEU A 12 1.84 -0.45 6.94
CA LEU A 12 1.12 -1.71 7.19
C LEU A 12 -0.36 -1.45 7.50
N ALA A 13 -0.66 -0.45 8.34
CA ALA A 13 -2.02 -0.05 8.67
C ALA A 13 -2.78 0.50 7.45
N GLY A 14 -2.15 1.37 6.66
CA GLY A 14 -2.73 1.90 5.42
C GLY A 14 -3.05 0.82 4.41
N ASN A 15 -2.14 -0.13 4.24
CA ASN A 15 -2.32 -1.30 3.38
C ASN A 15 -3.45 -2.19 3.87
N ALA A 16 -3.53 -2.44 5.19
CA ALA A 16 -4.61 -3.22 5.79
C ALA A 16 -5.98 -2.58 5.50
N ILE A 17 -6.10 -1.28 5.72
CA ILE A 17 -7.34 -0.53 5.45
C ILE A 17 -7.67 -0.60 3.95
N GLY A 18 -6.69 -0.36 3.09
CA GLY A 18 -6.87 -0.41 1.64
C GLY A 18 -7.35 -1.77 1.14
N LEU A 19 -6.73 -2.86 1.62
CA LEU A 19 -7.10 -4.23 1.26
C LEU A 19 -8.49 -4.61 1.79
N LEU A 20 -8.83 -4.16 3.00
CA LEU A 20 -10.14 -4.36 3.57
C LEU A 20 -11.21 -3.64 2.74
N LEU A 21 -10.97 -2.39 2.37
CA LEU A 21 -11.88 -1.63 1.50
C LEU A 21 -12.05 -2.31 0.14
N ALA A 22 -10.98 -2.81 -0.47
CA ALA A 22 -11.07 -3.57 -1.72
C ALA A 22 -11.95 -4.83 -1.57
N ALA A 23 -11.78 -5.59 -0.48
CA ALA A 23 -12.59 -6.78 -0.20
C ALA A 23 -14.07 -6.49 0.09
N LEU A 24 -14.38 -5.30 0.62
CA LEU A 24 -15.76 -4.90 0.92
C LEU A 24 -16.47 -4.28 -0.30
N LEU A 25 -15.74 -3.58 -1.17
CA LEU A 25 -16.32 -2.77 -2.24
C LEU A 25 -16.32 -3.45 -3.61
N LEU A 26 -15.43 -4.41 -3.85
CA LEU A 26 -15.25 -5.03 -5.16
C LEU A 26 -15.81 -6.45 -5.19
N ALA A 27 -16.84 -6.66 -6.01
CA ALA A 27 -17.38 -7.99 -6.27
C ALA A 27 -16.31 -8.88 -6.93
N GLY A 28 -16.00 -10.03 -6.31
CA GLY A 28 -15.01 -10.98 -6.81
C GLY A 28 -13.58 -10.75 -6.28
N PHE A 29 -13.31 -9.64 -5.58
CA PHE A 29 -12.09 -9.49 -4.80
C PHE A 29 -12.36 -10.02 -3.38
N ALA A 30 -11.69 -11.09 -3.00
CA ALA A 30 -11.94 -11.76 -1.73
C ALA A 30 -10.64 -12.03 -0.99
N ILE A 31 -10.67 -11.81 0.33
CA ILE A 31 -9.62 -12.24 1.25
C ILE A 31 -10.26 -13.16 2.28
N LYS A 32 -9.73 -14.37 2.44
CA LYS A 32 -10.19 -15.28 3.49
C LYS A 32 -9.96 -14.61 4.87
N PRO A 33 -10.97 -14.55 5.76
CA PRO A 33 -10.84 -13.82 7.03
C PRO A 33 -9.62 -14.24 7.86
N ILE A 34 -9.36 -15.55 7.93
CA ILE A 34 -8.21 -16.10 8.67
C ILE A 34 -6.85 -15.77 8.03
N SER A 35 -6.84 -15.50 6.73
CA SER A 35 -5.63 -15.16 5.96
C SER A 35 -5.38 -13.66 5.88
N PHE A 36 -6.29 -12.80 6.36
CA PHE A 36 -6.20 -11.36 6.17
C PHE A 36 -4.88 -10.79 6.67
N ILE A 37 -4.47 -11.14 7.90
CA ILE A 37 -3.21 -10.66 8.49
C ILE A 37 -2.01 -11.11 7.63
N VAL A 38 -2.01 -12.35 7.17
CA VAL A 38 -0.94 -12.91 6.32
C VAL A 38 -0.88 -12.18 4.99
N VAL A 39 -2.02 -11.96 4.34
CA VAL A 39 -2.12 -11.22 3.06
C VAL A 39 -1.60 -9.79 3.22
N VAL A 40 -1.99 -9.08 4.28
CA VAL A 40 -1.51 -7.71 4.57
C VAL A 40 0.01 -7.68 4.75
N ILE A 41 0.58 -8.62 5.51
CA ILE A 41 2.02 -8.70 5.74
C ILE A 41 2.75 -8.99 4.43
N VAL A 42 2.34 -10.03 3.70
CA VAL A 42 2.98 -10.42 2.44
C VAL A 42 2.90 -9.28 1.43
N PHE A 43 1.73 -8.68 1.25
CA PHE A 43 1.54 -7.54 0.36
C PHE A 43 2.48 -6.39 0.72
N THR A 44 2.55 -6.02 1.99
CA THR A 44 3.42 -4.93 2.44
C THR A 44 4.89 -5.25 2.20
N LEU A 45 5.33 -6.49 2.45
CA LEU A 45 6.71 -6.92 2.19
C LEU A 45 7.05 -6.86 0.70
N VAL A 46 6.17 -7.37 -0.17
CA VAL A 46 6.34 -7.30 -1.61
C VAL A 46 6.41 -5.84 -2.07
N GLN A 47 5.52 -4.99 -1.57
CA GLN A 47 5.47 -3.57 -1.90
C GLN A 47 6.79 -2.87 -1.54
N VAL A 48 7.30 -3.11 -0.32
CA VAL A 48 8.57 -2.53 0.17
C VAL A 48 9.78 -2.99 -0.65
N VAL A 49 9.76 -4.22 -1.18
CA VAL A 49 10.84 -4.73 -2.06
C VAL A 49 10.69 -4.18 -3.49
N ALA A 50 9.45 -4.11 -4.00
CA ALA A 50 9.17 -3.65 -5.35
C ALA A 50 9.41 -2.15 -5.54
N GLU A 51 9.09 -1.35 -4.52
CA GLU A 51 9.23 0.11 -4.54
C GLU A 51 10.63 0.59 -4.98
N PRO A 52 11.76 0.24 -4.33
CA PRO A 52 13.07 0.71 -4.75
C PRO A 52 13.49 0.20 -6.14
N LEU A 53 13.01 -0.97 -6.56
CA LEU A 53 13.31 -1.51 -7.89
C LEU A 53 12.63 -0.69 -8.99
N ILE A 54 11.34 -0.39 -8.78
CA ILE A 54 10.53 0.38 -9.73
C ILE A 54 10.94 1.87 -9.72
N LEU A 55 11.24 2.44 -8.55
CA LEU A 55 11.75 3.81 -8.45
C LEU A 55 13.09 3.97 -9.18
N LYS A 56 14.01 2.99 -9.09
CA LYS A 56 15.27 3.00 -9.85
C LYS A 56 15.06 3.05 -11.37
N LEU A 57 13.97 2.49 -11.87
CA LEU A 57 13.61 2.50 -13.29
C LEU A 57 13.00 3.83 -13.74
N GLY A 58 12.28 4.55 -12.85
CA GLY A 58 11.45 5.70 -13.22
C GLY A 58 11.84 7.08 -12.65
N GLU A 59 12.39 7.16 -11.42
CA GLU A 59 12.49 8.45 -10.70
C GLU A 59 13.51 9.43 -11.29
N LYS A 60 14.57 8.96 -11.94
CA LYS A 60 15.61 9.87 -12.48
C LYS A 60 15.10 10.85 -13.54
N LYS A 61 13.93 10.60 -14.14
CA LYS A 61 13.42 11.39 -15.27
C LYS A 61 12.14 12.19 -14.99
N ALA A 62 11.35 11.85 -13.98
CA ALA A 62 10.06 12.53 -13.76
C ALA A 62 9.59 12.52 -12.29
N PRO A 63 10.00 13.52 -11.48
CA PRO A 63 9.57 13.66 -10.08
C PRO A 63 8.05 13.84 -9.92
N ALA A 64 7.37 14.37 -10.94
CA ALA A 64 5.91 14.52 -10.95
C ALA A 64 5.16 13.19 -11.03
N LEU A 65 5.82 12.11 -11.45
CA LEU A 65 5.23 10.78 -11.63
C LEU A 65 5.28 9.90 -10.38
N LYS A 66 5.73 10.41 -9.22
CA LYS A 66 5.82 9.63 -7.97
C LYS A 66 4.52 8.93 -7.57
N GLY A 67 3.38 9.61 -7.73
CA GLY A 67 2.06 9.01 -7.49
C GLY A 67 1.76 7.85 -8.45
N GLY A 68 2.06 8.01 -9.73
CA GLY A 68 1.92 6.95 -10.73
C GLY A 68 2.84 5.75 -10.48
N ILE A 69 4.08 6.00 -10.05
CA ILE A 69 5.01 4.93 -9.66
C ILE A 69 4.45 4.15 -8.47
N ALA A 70 3.92 4.83 -7.45
CA ALA A 70 3.29 4.18 -6.30
C ALA A 70 2.09 3.30 -6.70
N LEU A 71 1.32 3.70 -7.71
CA LEU A 71 0.25 2.87 -8.28
C LEU A 71 0.81 1.59 -8.94
N ILE A 72 1.89 1.71 -9.72
CA ILE A 72 2.54 0.53 -10.34
C ILE A 72 3.09 -0.42 -9.26
N VAL A 73 3.72 0.13 -8.23
CA VAL A 73 4.23 -0.64 -7.08
C VAL A 73 3.08 -1.39 -6.38
N THR A 74 1.94 -0.73 -6.19
CA THR A 74 0.74 -1.33 -5.59
C THR A 74 0.15 -2.43 -6.47
N PHE A 75 0.07 -2.18 -7.78
CA PHE A 75 -0.41 -3.16 -8.77
C PHE A 75 0.45 -4.43 -8.76
N VAL A 76 1.78 -4.27 -8.87
CA VAL A 76 2.73 -5.39 -8.84
C VAL A 76 2.65 -6.09 -7.48
N GLY A 77 2.52 -5.34 -6.39
CA GLY A 77 2.34 -5.88 -5.04
C GLY A 77 1.12 -6.77 -4.92
N LEU A 78 -0.04 -6.31 -5.40
CA LEU A 78 -1.29 -7.09 -5.38
C LEU A 78 -1.17 -8.34 -6.23
N LEU A 79 -0.67 -8.20 -7.46
CA LEU A 79 -0.51 -9.32 -8.39
C LEU A 79 0.41 -10.39 -7.79
N ALA A 80 1.57 -10.01 -7.28
CA ALA A 80 2.48 -10.96 -6.67
C ALA A 80 1.90 -11.58 -5.39
N THR A 81 1.15 -10.82 -4.58
CA THR A 81 0.50 -11.36 -3.37
C THR A 81 -0.56 -12.41 -3.72
N ASP A 82 -1.36 -12.16 -4.76
CA ASP A 82 -2.37 -13.10 -5.26
C ASP A 82 -1.70 -14.41 -5.74
N LEU A 83 -0.54 -14.31 -6.39
CA LEU A 83 0.24 -15.47 -6.83
C LEU A 83 0.90 -16.24 -5.67
N ILE A 84 1.33 -15.55 -4.61
CA ILE A 84 2.08 -16.15 -3.50
C ILE A 84 1.13 -16.72 -2.43
N THR A 85 -0.05 -16.12 -2.25
CA THR A 85 -0.94 -16.43 -1.12
C THR A 85 -2.23 -17.11 -1.56
N ALA A 86 -2.55 -18.26 -0.97
CA ALA A 86 -3.82 -18.97 -1.21
C ALA A 86 -5.05 -18.31 -0.52
N GLY A 87 -4.85 -17.15 0.10
CA GLY A 87 -5.83 -16.43 0.90
C GLY A 87 -6.40 -15.18 0.25
N LEU A 88 -5.81 -14.73 -0.86
CA LEU A 88 -6.27 -13.62 -1.68
C LEU A 88 -6.84 -14.18 -3.00
N THR A 89 -7.89 -13.54 -3.50
CA THR A 89 -8.42 -13.79 -4.83
C THR A 89 -8.81 -12.44 -5.41
N VAL A 90 -8.13 -12.01 -6.46
CA VAL A 90 -8.40 -10.69 -7.05
C VAL A 90 -9.67 -10.71 -7.91
N GLY A 91 -9.96 -11.81 -8.62
CA GLY A 91 -11.17 -11.92 -9.45
C GLY A 91 -11.05 -11.25 -10.82
N GLY A 92 -9.84 -11.12 -11.36
CA GLY A 92 -9.57 -10.65 -12.73
C GLY A 92 -8.98 -9.24 -12.82
N ILE A 93 -8.73 -8.78 -14.05
CA ILE A 93 -7.97 -7.54 -14.32
C ILE A 93 -8.73 -6.29 -13.83
N SER A 94 -10.05 -6.24 -14.01
CA SER A 94 -10.86 -5.09 -13.57
C SER A 94 -10.75 -4.88 -12.05
N ASN A 95 -10.86 -5.96 -11.28
CA ASN A 95 -10.69 -5.90 -9.83
C ASN A 95 -9.24 -5.60 -9.44
N LEU A 96 -8.25 -6.09 -10.19
CA LEU A 96 -6.85 -5.76 -9.91
C LEU A 96 -6.59 -4.26 -10.02
N LEU A 97 -7.10 -3.62 -11.08
CA LEU A 97 -6.97 -2.18 -11.27
C LEU A 97 -7.74 -1.38 -10.22
N ALA A 98 -8.99 -1.77 -9.94
CA ALA A 98 -9.80 -1.10 -8.92
C ALA A 98 -9.21 -1.26 -7.51
N ALA A 99 -8.75 -2.47 -7.16
CA ALA A 99 -8.09 -2.75 -5.88
C ALA A 99 -6.78 -1.98 -5.77
N THR A 100 -6.02 -1.85 -6.86
CA THR A 100 -4.80 -1.02 -6.89
C THR A 100 -5.12 0.41 -6.49
N LEU A 101 -6.16 1.01 -7.08
CA LEU A 101 -6.58 2.37 -6.74
C LEU A 101 -7.06 2.49 -5.29
N LEU A 102 -7.90 1.57 -4.81
CA LEU A 102 -8.42 1.59 -3.44
C LEU A 102 -7.31 1.41 -2.40
N VAL A 103 -6.41 0.47 -2.62
CA VAL A 103 -5.30 0.18 -1.70
C VAL A 103 -4.31 1.34 -1.66
N TRP A 104 -3.96 1.89 -2.83
CA TRP A 104 -3.10 3.07 -2.92
C TRP A 104 -3.72 4.28 -2.24
N LEU A 105 -5.02 4.52 -2.42
CA LEU A 105 -5.74 5.60 -1.71
C LEU A 105 -5.73 5.40 -0.20
N GLY A 106 -5.98 4.16 0.27
CA GLY A 106 -5.92 3.83 1.70
C GLY A 106 -4.54 4.10 2.30
N ALA A 107 -3.48 3.67 1.61
CA ALA A 107 -2.10 3.92 2.02
C ALA A 107 -1.74 5.42 1.98
N LEU A 108 -2.17 6.15 0.95
CA LEU A 108 -1.96 7.58 0.82
C LEU A 108 -2.63 8.35 1.98
N ILE A 109 -3.90 8.04 2.25
CA ILE A 109 -4.65 8.67 3.35
C ILE A 109 -3.98 8.35 4.69
N ALA A 110 -3.63 7.09 4.95
CA ALA A 110 -2.93 6.70 6.16
C ALA A 110 -1.59 7.42 6.32
N SER A 111 -0.84 7.62 5.23
CA SER A 111 0.43 8.35 5.25
C SER A 111 0.28 9.83 5.64
N ILE A 112 -0.91 10.41 5.48
CA ILE A 112 -1.22 11.80 5.86
C ILE A 112 -1.83 11.83 7.27
N VAL A 113 -2.86 11.01 7.51
CA VAL A 113 -3.64 11.02 8.74
C VAL A 113 -2.83 10.51 9.93
N LEU A 114 -2.07 9.42 9.77
CA LEU A 114 -1.33 8.83 10.88
C LEU A 114 -0.25 9.77 11.44
N PRO A 115 0.58 10.47 10.65
CA PRO A 115 1.49 11.47 11.19
C PRO A 115 0.83 12.68 11.85
N ILE A 116 -0.44 12.97 11.54
CA ILE A 116 -1.16 14.10 12.12
C ILE A 116 -1.77 13.72 13.47
N TYR A 117 -2.40 12.56 13.55
CA TYR A 117 -3.24 12.19 14.71
C TYR A 117 -2.64 11.11 15.61
N VAL A 118 -1.79 10.22 15.08
CA VAL A 118 -1.34 9.02 15.80
C VAL A 118 0.16 9.08 16.10
N PHE A 119 0.97 9.35 15.08
CA PHE A 119 2.43 9.41 15.16
C PHE A 119 2.91 10.82 14.86
N THR A 120 2.58 11.77 15.74
CA THR A 120 2.90 13.20 15.59
C THR A 120 4.39 13.47 15.37
N GLU A 121 5.27 12.56 15.77
CA GLU A 121 6.71 12.67 15.54
C GLU A 121 7.15 12.34 14.11
N LEU A 122 6.24 11.84 13.25
CA LEU A 122 6.45 11.72 11.81
C LEU A 122 6.15 13.01 11.05
N ARG A 123 5.57 14.02 11.70
CA ARG A 123 5.19 15.29 11.08
C ARG A 123 6.43 16.02 10.58
N ALA A 124 6.35 16.60 9.38
CA ALA A 124 7.42 17.44 8.85
C ALA A 124 7.65 18.63 9.80
N PRO A 125 8.91 19.03 10.07
CA PRO A 125 9.17 20.19 10.92
C PRO A 125 8.50 21.42 10.32
N LYS A 126 7.77 22.19 11.13
CA LYS A 126 7.21 23.48 10.70
C LYS A 126 8.37 24.35 10.23
N LYS A 127 8.37 24.71 8.94
CA LYS A 127 9.27 25.73 8.41
C LYS A 127 8.90 27.03 9.15
N LYS A 128 9.76 27.51 10.04
CA LYS A 128 9.62 28.86 10.62
C LYS A 128 9.81 29.82 9.44
N SER A 129 8.75 30.55 9.07
CA SER A 129 8.85 31.67 8.13
C SER A 129 9.44 32.88 8.83
#